data_AF-A0A3B9AC74-F1
#
_entry.id   AF-A0A3B9AC74-F1
#
_cell.length_a   1.000
_cell.length_b   1.000
_cell.length_c   1.000
_cell.angle_alpha   90.00
_cell.angle_beta   90.00
_cell.angle_gamma   90.00
#
_symmetry.space_group_name_H-M   'P 1'
#
loop_
_entity.id
_entity.type
_entity.pdbx_description
1 polymer ?
#
loop_
_entity_poly.entity_id
_entity_poly.type
_entity_poly.pdbx_seq_one_letter_code
_entity_poly.pdbx_strand_id
1 'polypeptide(L)' 'ILGFTTKGDRLLDRSLAKVGGKGLFVKELEAALLDGHADVAVHSMKDVPMELPEGLALPVVCSREDPR' A
#
# COMPACT_ATOMS: atom_id res chain seq x y z
N ILE A 1 10.10 3.13 13.40
CA ILE A 1 9.44 3.17 12.07
C ILE A 1 10.26 2.29 11.14
N LEU A 2 9.67 1.22 10.62
CA LEU A 2 10.30 0.37 9.60
C LEU A 2 10.02 0.98 8.23
N GLY A 3 11.07 1.29 7.46
CA GLY A 3 10.94 1.74 6.08
C GLY A 3 10.88 0.55 5.14
N PHE A 4 9.80 0.45 4.36
CA PHE A 4 9.66 -0.57 3.32
C PHE A 4 9.84 0.07 1.94
N THR A 5 10.55 -0.61 1.05
CA THR A 5 10.66 -0.23 -0.37
C THR A 5 9.79 -1.16 -1.18
N THR A 6 8.78 -0.60 -1.84
CA THR A 6 7.82 -1.35 -2.65
C THR A 6 8.32 -1.55 -4.08
N LYS A 7 7.69 -2.46 -4.84
CA LYS A 7 7.97 -2.58 -6.28
C LYS A 7 7.68 -1.28 -7.03
N GLY A 8 6.67 -0.52 -6.62
CA GLY A 8 6.36 0.79 -7.19
C GLY A 8 7.50 1.79 -7.05
N ASP A 9 8.18 1.81 -5.89
CA ASP A 9 9.34 2.70 -5.65
C ASP A 9 10.54 2.35 -6.52
N ARG A 10 10.66 1.09 -6.94
CA ARG A 10 11.76 0.60 -7.79
C ARG A 10 11.51 0.81 -9.29
N LEU A 11 10.29 1.18 -9.68
CA LEU A 11 9.84 1.25 -11.07
C LEU A 11 9.64 2.70 -11.55
N LEU A 12 10.46 3.64 -11.07
CA LEU A 12 10.39 5.06 -11.43
C LEU A 12 10.58 5.33 -12.95
N ASP A 13 11.25 4.42 -13.66
CA ASP A 13 11.67 4.64 -15.06
C ASP A 13 10.64 4.17 -16.10
N ARG A 14 9.52 3.58 -15.67
CA ARG A 14 8.47 3.08 -16.57
C ARG A 14 7.10 3.53 -16.10
N SER A 15 6.28 3.98 -17.06
CA SER A 15 4.89 4.36 -16.78
C SER A 15 4.18 3.23 -16.04
N LEU A 16 3.66 3.54 -14.84
CA LEU A 16 2.87 2.62 -14.00
C LEU A 16 1.72 1.97 -14.80
N ALA A 17 1.16 2.69 -15.78
CA ALA A 17 0.13 2.19 -16.69
C ALA A 17 0.59 1.00 -17.55
N LYS A 18 1.88 0.90 -17.88
CA LYS A 18 2.46 -0.25 -18.62
C LYS A 18 2.79 -1.44 -17.72
N VAL A 19 2.90 -1.24 -16.41
CA VAL A 19 3.29 -2.29 -15.46
C VAL A 19 2.07 -3.12 -15.04
N GLY A 20 0.84 -2.59 -15.12
CA GLY A 20 -0.40 -3.37 -15.01
C GLY A 20 -0.56 -4.16 -13.70
N GLY A 21 0.20 -3.83 -12.65
CA GLY A 21 0.21 -4.56 -11.40
C GLY A 21 -0.71 -3.91 -10.37
N LYS A 22 -1.88 -4.49 -10.11
CA LYS A 22 -2.68 -4.13 -8.92
C LYS A 22 -1.82 -4.34 -7.66
N GLY A 23 -1.78 -3.34 -6.77
CA GLY A 23 -1.11 -3.44 -5.45
C GLY A 23 0.42 -3.22 -5.45
N LEU A 24 0.98 -2.53 -6.44
CA LEU A 24 2.42 -2.23 -6.55
C LEU A 24 3.06 -1.55 -5.33
N PHE A 25 2.24 -0.87 -4.51
CA PHE A 25 2.66 -0.11 -3.33
C PHE A 25 2.15 -0.71 -2.01
N VAL A 26 1.43 -1.83 -2.06
CA VAL A 26 0.65 -2.34 -0.92
C VAL A 26 1.09 -3.76 -0.54
N LYS A 27 1.51 -4.57 -1.51
CA LYS A 27 1.88 -5.98 -1.29
C LYS A 27 2.97 -6.18 -0.24
N GLU A 28 4.02 -5.35 -0.25
CA GLU A 28 5.11 -5.49 0.72
C GLU A 28 4.68 -5.14 2.15
N LEU A 29 3.71 -4.22 2.30
CA LEU A 29 3.16 -3.84 3.59
C LEU A 29 2.14 -4.88 4.09
N GLU A 30 1.30 -5.41 3.20
CA GLU A 30 0.38 -6.53 3.49
C GLU A 30 1.15 -7.76 3.99
N ALA A 31 2.25 -8.13 3.32
CA ALA A 31 3.09 -9.23 3.75
C ALA A 31 3.69 -8.98 5.14
N ALA A 32 4.19 -7.77 5.40
CA ALA A 32 4.73 -7.42 6.71
C ALA A 32 3.69 -7.51 7.85
N LEU A 33 2.44 -7.16 7.58
CA LEU A 33 1.34 -7.32 8.54
C LEU A 33 0.98 -8.79 8.78
N LEU A 34 0.85 -9.57 7.70
CA LEU A 34 0.46 -10.99 7.78
C LEU A 34 1.56 -11.85 8.44
N ASP A 35 2.83 -11.53 8.20
CA ASP A 35 3.98 -12.24 8.77
C ASP A 35 4.33 -11.76 10.20
N GLY A 36 3.60 -10.77 10.75
CA GLY A 36 3.82 -10.23 12.09
C GLY A 36 5.08 -9.37 12.22
N HIS A 37 5.64 -8.90 11.11
CA HIS A 37 6.76 -7.95 11.08
C HIS A 37 6.33 -6.50 11.35
N ALA A 38 5.05 -6.20 11.22
CA ALA A 38 4.44 -4.91 11.52
C ALA A 38 3.05 -5.10 12.15
N ASP A 39 2.66 -4.16 13.00
CA ASP A 39 1.33 -4.17 13.62
C ASP A 39 0.31 -3.33 12.82
N VAL A 40 0.78 -2.28 12.14
CA VAL A 40 -0.04 -1.35 11.34
C VAL A 40 0.71 -0.88 10.09
N ALA A 41 -0.04 -0.63 9.01
CA ALA A 41 0.46 -0.01 7.79
C ALA A 41 -0.28 1.32 7.52
N VAL A 42 0.46 2.32 7.03
CA VAL A 42 -0.08 3.64 6.70
C VAL A 42 0.05 3.86 5.20
N HIS A 43 -1.05 4.23 4.56
CA HIS A 43 -1.11 4.43 3.11
C HIS A 43 -1.73 5.78 2.77
N SER A 44 -1.38 6.27 1.58
CA SER A 44 -2.25 7.21 0.88
C SER A 44 -3.50 6.46 0.42
N MET A 45 -4.69 6.99 0.75
CA MET A 45 -5.96 6.29 0.48
C MET A 45 -6.19 5.99 -1.01
N LYS A 46 -5.60 6.78 -1.91
CA LYS A 46 -5.68 6.57 -3.37
C LYS A 46 -5.00 5.28 -3.85
N ASP A 47 -4.08 4.74 -3.06
CA ASP A 47 -3.25 3.58 -3.42
C ASP A 47 -3.77 2.27 -2.79
N VAL A 48 -4.80 2.34 -1.94
CA VAL A 48 -5.41 1.17 -1.29
C VAL A 48 -6.32 0.44 -2.29
N PRO A 49 -6.20 -0.89 -2.46
CA PRO A 49 -7.06 -1.66 -3.35
C PRO A 49 -8.51 -1.71 -2.83
N MET A 50 -9.47 -1.88 -3.75
CA MET A 50 -10.89 -2.02 -3.42
C MET A 50 -11.18 -3.29 -2.61
N GLU A 51 -10.46 -4.37 -2.91
CA GLU A 51 -10.53 -5.63 -2.18
C GLU A 51 -9.29 -5.76 -1.31
N LEU A 52 -9.49 -5.96 -0.01
CA LEU A 52 -8.40 -6.23 0.93
C LEU A 52 -8.17 -7.74 1.02
N PRO A 53 -6.91 -8.19 1.18
CA PRO A 53 -6.62 -9.58 1.47
C PRO A 53 -7.34 -10.07 2.73
N GLU A 54 -7.66 -11.37 2.75
CA GLU A 54 -8.22 -12.01 3.94
C GLU A 54 -7.26 -11.84 5.13
N GLY A 55 -7.82 -11.58 6.32
CA GLY A 55 -7.05 -11.32 7.54
C GLY A 55 -6.61 -9.87 7.72
N LEU A 56 -6.79 -9.00 6.74
CA LEU A 56 -6.50 -7.56 6.84
C LEU A 56 -7.77 -6.72 6.82
N ALA A 57 -7.72 -5.56 7.47
CA ALA A 57 -8.82 -4.59 7.51
C ALA A 57 -8.30 -3.16 7.46
N LEU A 58 -9.14 -2.24 7.00
CA LEU A 58 -8.91 -0.79 7.07
C LEU A 58 -9.90 -0.14 8.05
N PRO A 59 -9.70 -0.27 9.37
CA PRO A 59 -10.65 0.23 10.37
C PRO A 59 -10.54 1.75 10.59
N VAL A 60 -9.47 2.39 10.10
CA VAL A 60 -9.18 3.80 10.36
C VAL A 60 -8.96 4.54 9.05
N VAL A 61 -9.69 5.64 8.88
CA VAL A 61 -9.46 6.64 7.84
C VAL A 61 -9.26 7.98 8.54
N CYS A 62 -8.10 8.60 8.35
CA CYS A 62 -7.77 9.89 8.94
C CYS A 62 -8.60 11.02 8.31
N SER A 63 -8.65 12.18 8.97
CA SER A 63 -9.20 13.41 8.38
C SER A 63 -8.52 13.69 7.04
N ARG A 64 -9.33 13.91 6.00
CA ARG A 64 -8.86 14.15 4.64
C ARG A 64 -8.27 15.56 4.54
N GLU A 65 -7.08 15.68 3.98
CA GLU A 65 -6.51 16.96 3.53
C GLU A 65 -7.22 17.47 2.25
N ASP A 66 -6.91 18.70 1.84
CA ASP A 66 -7.33 19.31 0.59
C ASP A 66 -7.06 18.36 -0.59
N PRO A 67 -8.11 17.94 -1.31
CA PRO A 67 -7.98 16.97 -2.39
C PRO A 67 -7.64 17.59 -3.76
N ARG A 68 -7.47 18.93 -3.82
CA ARG A 68 -7.25 19.68 -5.06
C ARG A 68 -5.82 19.59 -5.58
#